data_AF-A0A398BGV5-F1
#
_entry.id   AF-A0A398BGV5-F1
#
_cell.length_a   1.000
_cell.length_b   1.000
_cell.length_c   1.000
_cell.angle_alpha   90.00
_cell.angle_beta   90.00
_cell.angle_gamma   90.00
#
_symmetry.space_group_name_H-M   'P 1'
#
loop_
_entity.id
_entity.type
_entity.pdbx_description
1 polymer ?
#
loop_
_entity_poly.entity_id
_entity_poly.type
_entity_poly.pdbx_seq_one_letter_code
_entity_poly.pdbx_strand_id
1 'polypeptide(L)' 'MKPRKVTKAVFPVAGLGTRFLPATKSIPKEIMTLVDRPLIQY' A
#
# COMPACT_ATOMS: atom_id res chain seq x y z
N MET A 1 34.18 -8.10 -1.08
CA MET A 1 33.08 -7.95 -0.09
C MET A 1 31.79 -8.39 -0.77
N LYS A 2 31.07 -9.43 -0.29
CA LYS A 2 29.76 -9.80 -0.89
C LYS A 2 28.72 -8.74 -0.49
N PRO A 3 27.84 -8.28 -1.40
CA PRO A 3 26.77 -7.36 -1.02
C PRO A 3 25.86 -8.03 0.02
N ARG A 4 25.48 -7.28 1.06
CA ARG A 4 24.52 -7.77 2.06
C ARG A 4 23.17 -7.99 1.39
N LYS A 5 22.55 -9.16 1.61
CA LYS A 5 21.20 -9.45 1.12
C LYS A 5 20.21 -8.46 1.74
N VAL A 6 19.35 -7.87 0.92
CA VAL A 6 18.24 -7.03 1.38
C VAL A 6 17.14 -7.95 1.91
N THR A 7 16.77 -7.79 3.17
CA THR A 7 15.77 -8.65 3.85
C THR A 7 14.57 -7.88 4.40
N LYS A 8 14.60 -6.55 4.33
CA LYS A 8 13.56 -5.67 4.89
C LYS A 8 13.16 -4.63 3.85
N ALA A 9 11.87 -4.36 3.78
CA ALA A 9 11.28 -3.29 2.98
C ALA A 9 10.37 -2.45 3.88
N VAL A 10 10.20 -1.17 3.53
CA VAL A 10 9.37 -0.22 4.27
C VAL A 10 8.35 0.37 3.29
N PHE A 11 7.07 0.32 3.66
CA PHE A 11 5.97 0.86 2.89
C PHE A 11 5.33 2.02 3.66
N PRO A 12 5.44 3.27 3.20
CA PRO A 12 4.78 4.40 3.84
C PRO A 12 3.28 4.42 3.50
N VAL A 13 2.44 3.90 4.40
CA VAL A 13 0.98 3.70 4.18
C VAL A 13 0.09 4.56 5.10
N ALA A 14 0.62 5.67 5.62
CA ALA A 14 -0.09 6.52 6.60
C ALA A 14 -0.94 7.65 5.97
N GLY A 15 -1.13 7.67 4.64
CA GLY A 15 -1.84 8.75 3.94
C GLY A 15 -3.35 8.54 3.87
N LEU A 16 -4.13 9.61 4.06
CA LEU A 16 -5.61 9.56 4.11
C LEU A 16 -6.32 9.35 2.74
N GLY A 17 -5.59 9.36 1.63
CA GLY A 17 -6.16 9.03 0.32
C GLY A 17 -7.31 9.95 -0.16
N THR A 18 -7.27 11.25 0.16
CA THR A 18 -8.38 12.20 -0.05
C THR A 18 -8.90 12.33 -1.49
N ARG A 19 -8.09 11.96 -2.50
CA ARG A 19 -8.49 11.96 -3.93
C ARG A 19 -9.48 10.86 -4.29
N PHE A 20 -9.62 9.84 -3.45
CA PHE A 20 -10.50 8.70 -3.65
C PHE A 20 -11.71 8.75 -2.70
N LEU A 21 -12.02 9.91 -2.14
CA LEU A 21 -13.25 10.08 -1.39
C LEU A 21 -14.47 9.93 -2.32
N PRO A 22 -15.56 9.31 -1.87
CA PRO A 22 -15.82 8.85 -0.49
C PRO A 22 -15.24 7.47 -0.15
N ALA A 23 -14.72 6.72 -1.11
CA ALA A 23 -14.28 5.33 -0.93
C ALA A 23 -13.18 5.19 0.14
N THR A 24 -12.27 6.16 0.24
CA THR A 24 -11.18 6.16 1.23
C THR A 24 -11.50 6.86 2.55
N LYS A 25 -12.78 7.19 2.81
CA LYS A 25 -13.18 7.89 4.05
C LYS A 25 -12.95 7.03 5.30
N SER A 26 -13.23 5.74 5.20
CA SER A 26 -13.11 4.76 6.30
C SER A 26 -12.24 3.55 5.94
N ILE A 27 -11.91 3.37 4.66
CA ILE A 27 -11.10 2.28 4.14
C ILE A 27 -9.75 2.85 3.67
N PRO A 28 -8.60 2.30 4.10
CA PRO A 28 -7.30 2.72 3.61
C PRO A 28 -7.16 2.53 2.09
N LYS A 29 -6.48 3.47 1.42
CA LYS A 29 -6.31 3.42 -0.04
C LYS A 29 -5.52 2.18 -0.50
N GLU A 30 -4.65 1.64 0.34
CA GLU A 30 -3.79 0.49 0.06
C GLU A 30 -4.54 -0.84 0.02
N ILE A 31 -5.75 -0.89 0.60
CA ILE A 31 -6.62 -2.07 0.60
C ILE A 31 -7.61 -2.03 -0.58
N MET A 32 -7.67 -0.92 -1.32
CA MET A 32 -8.44 -0.85 -2.56
C MET A 32 -8.01 -1.95 -3.53
N THR A 33 -8.97 -2.67 -4.09
CA THR A 33 -8.70 -3.82 -4.95
C THR A 33 -8.46 -3.38 -6.40
N LEU A 34 -7.38 -3.90 -6.99
CA LEU A 34 -7.20 -3.94 -8.43
C LEU A 34 -7.76 -5.28 -8.93
N VAL A 35 -8.97 -5.23 -9.50
CA VAL A 35 -9.76 -6.40 -9.92
C VAL A 35 -10.14 -7.31 -8.74
N ASP A 36 -9.23 -8.19 -8.33
CA ASP A 36 -9.45 -9.24 -7.33
C ASP A 36 -8.51 -9.14 -6.11
N ARG A 37 -7.44 -8.32 -6.17
CA ARG A 37 -6.43 -8.24 -5.11
C ARG A 37 -6.20 -6.81 -4.62
N PRO A 38 -5.96 -6.60 -3.31
CA PRO A 38 -5.64 -5.27 -2.78
C PRO A 38 -4.28 -4.79 -3.30
N LEU A 39 -4.13 -3.47 -3.44
CA LEU A 39 -2.89 -2.85 -3.94
C LEU A 39 -1.64 -3.27 -3.16
N ILE A 40 -1.74 -3.45 -1.84
CA ILE A 40 -0.60 -3.86 -0.98
C ILE A 40 -0.07 -5.29 -1.27
N GLN A 41 -0.83 -6.12 -1.98
CA GLN A 41 -0.44 -7.49 -2.32
C GLN A 41 0.43 -7.58 -3.59
N TYR A 42 0.42 -6.54 -4.42
CA TYR A 42 1.28 -6.42 -5.60
C TYR A 42 2.66 -5.88 -5.21
#